data_AF-A0A8J9TDH3-F1
#
_entry.id   AF-A0A8J9TDH3-F1
#
_cell.length_a   1.000
_cell.length_b   1.000
_cell.length_c   1.000
_cell.angle_alpha   90.00
_cell.angle_beta   90.00
_cell.angle_gamma   90.00
#
_symmetry.space_group_name_H-M   'P 1'
#
loop_
_entity.id
_entity.type
_entity.pdbx_description
1 polymer ?
#
loop_
_entity_poly.entity_id
_entity_poly.type
_entity_poly.pdbx_seq_one_letter_code
_entity_poly.pdbx_strand_id
1 'polypeptide(L)' 'RLLFLDGTIQSMSLSENIYHEALVHPAMFAHPAPKQVAILGGGEGATLREVLKHKTLERATMIELDAELVQISRKF' A
#
# COMPACT_ATOMS: atom_id res chain seq x y z
N ARG A 1 2.81 -14.66 -7.03
CA ARG A 1 3.04 -14.83 -5.58
C ARG A 1 1.73 -14.54 -4.86
N LEU A 2 1.44 -15.29 -3.79
CA LEU A 2 0.25 -15.10 -2.95
C LEU A 2 0.74 -14.77 -1.54
N LEU A 3 0.15 -13.74 -0.93
CA LEU A 3 0.34 -13.41 0.47
C LEU A 3 -0.87 -13.91 1.25
N PHE A 4 -0.61 -14.72 2.28
CA PHE A 4 -1.61 -15.19 3.22
C PHE A 4 -1.31 -14.64 4.61
N LEU A 5 -2.35 -14.21 5.32
CA LEU A 5 -2.32 -13.94 6.75
C LEU A 5 -3.46 -14.72 7.39
N ASP A 6 -3.15 -15.51 8.42
CA ASP A 6 -4.10 -16.37 9.14
C ASP A 6 -4.99 -17.24 8.22
N GLY A 7 -4.38 -17.81 7.18
CA GLY A 7 -5.06 -18.66 6.21
C GLY A 7 -5.92 -17.92 5.18
N THR A 8 -5.99 -16.58 5.23
CA THR A 8 -6.75 -15.75 4.30
C THR A 8 -5.84 -15.07 3.28
N ILE A 9 -6.23 -15.07 2.00
CA ILE A 9 -5.51 -14.36 0.94
C ILE A 9 -5.62 -12.86 1.17
N GLN A 10 -4.48 -12.19 1.27
CA GLN A 10 -4.39 -10.74 1.39
C GLN A 10 -4.05 -10.08 0.05
N SER A 11 -3.18 -10.72 -0.72
CA SER A 11 -2.72 -10.19 -2.00
C SER A 11 -2.30 -11.29 -2.96
N MET A 12 -2.48 -11.01 -4.25
CA MET A 12 -2.07 -11.86 -5.36
C MET A 12 -1.38 -11.00 -6.40
N SER A 13 -0.12 -11.32 -6.72
CA SER A 13 0.70 -10.52 -7.65
C SER A 13 0.10 -10.36 -9.05
N LEU A 14 -0.86 -11.21 -9.44
CA LEU A 14 -1.52 -11.13 -10.75
C LEU A 14 -2.64 -10.07 -10.78
N SER A 15 -3.16 -9.63 -9.63
CA SER A 15 -4.36 -8.80 -9.55
C SER A 15 -4.36 -7.74 -8.45
N GLU A 16 -3.33 -7.69 -7.60
CA GLU A 16 -3.25 -6.74 -6.47
C GLU A 16 -3.34 -5.28 -6.92
N ASN A 17 -2.88 -4.98 -8.12
CA ASN A 17 -2.97 -3.65 -8.72
C ASN A 17 -4.41 -3.13 -8.76
N ILE A 18 -5.40 -3.98 -9.06
CA ILE A 18 -6.81 -3.58 -9.13
C ILE A 18 -7.27 -3.02 -7.78
N TYR A 19 -6.91 -3.70 -6.69
CA TYR A 19 -7.27 -3.28 -5.33
C TYR A 19 -6.53 -2.01 -4.94
N HIS A 20 -5.21 -1.97 -5.09
CA HIS A 20 -4.39 -0.86 -4.60
C HIS A 20 -4.59 0.43 -5.42
N GLU A 21 -4.77 0.32 -6.74
CA GLU A 21 -5.11 1.48 -7.58
C GLU A 21 -6.48 2.07 -7.19
N ALA A 22 -7.49 1.20 -7.01
CA ALA A 22 -8.83 1.63 -6.61
C ALA A 22 -8.88 2.19 -5.18
N LEU A 23 -8.03 1.70 -4.28
CA LEU A 23 -7.92 2.20 -2.91
C LEU A 23 -7.26 3.59 -2.87
N VAL A 24 -6.21 3.81 -3.65
CA VAL A 24 -5.34 4.99 -3.52
C VAL A 24 -5.75 6.14 -4.43
N HIS A 25 -5.93 5.87 -5.73
CA HIS A 25 -6.02 6.94 -6.72
C HIS A 25 -7.26 7.83 -6.57
N PRO A 26 -8.46 7.31 -6.25
CA PRO A 26 -9.63 8.16 -6.04
C PRO A 26 -9.40 9.23 -4.96
N ALA A 27 -8.82 8.83 -3.82
CA ALA A 27 -8.54 9.77 -2.72
C ALA A 27 -7.47 10.81 -3.11
N MET A 28 -6.41 10.37 -3.78
CA MET A 28 -5.31 11.25 -4.19
C MET A 28 -5.71 12.24 -5.29
N PHE A 29 -6.61 11.86 -6.20
CA PHE A 29 -7.13 12.77 -7.24
C PHE A 29 -8.22 13.71 -6.74
N ALA A 30 -9.01 13.30 -5.73
CA ALA A 30 -10.04 14.16 -5.15
C ALA A 30 -9.47 15.32 -4.32
N HIS A 31 -8.28 15.14 -3.74
CA HIS A 31 -7.60 16.20 -3.01
C HIS A 31 -6.79 17.10 -3.97
N PRO A 32 -6.88 18.44 -3.88
CA PRO A 32 -6.27 19.34 -4.87
C PRO A 32 -4.73 19.31 -4.89
N ALA A 33 -4.09 19.04 -3.75
CA ALA A 33 -2.63 18.91 -3.64
C ALA A 33 -2.22 18.04 -2.43
N PRO A 34 -2.39 16.70 -2.47
CA PRO A 34 -2.05 15.85 -1.34
C PRO A 34 -0.52 15.80 -1.15
N LYS A 35 -0.05 16.26 0.01
CA LYS A 35 1.39 16.35 0.34
C LYS A 35 1.83 15.32 1.37
N GLN A 36 0.96 14.97 2.31
CA GLN A 36 1.26 14.04 3.39
C GLN A 36 0.19 12.97 3.46
N VAL A 37 0.61 11.71 3.47
CA VAL A 37 -0.28 10.54 3.51
C VAL A 37 0.13 9.63 4.66
N ALA A 38 -0.84 9.20 5.46
CA ALA A 38 -0.69 8.13 6.43
C ALA A 38 -1.42 6.88 5.91
N ILE A 39 -0.70 5.76 5.86
CA ILE A 39 -1.23 4.44 5.49
C ILE A 39 -1.28 3.63 6.77
N LEU A 40 -2.48 3.25 7.19
CA LEU A 40 -2.69 2.39 8.36
C LEU A 40 -2.69 0.93 7.87
N GLY A 41 -1.74 0.15 8.35
CA GLY A 41 -1.38 -1.15 7.79
C GLY A 41 -0.54 -1.00 6.52
N GLY A 42 -0.81 -1.86 5.55
CA GLY A 42 -0.14 -1.83 4.25
C GLY A 42 1.26 -2.46 4.28
N GLY A 43 1.56 -3.33 5.25
CA GLY A 43 2.85 -4.01 5.39
C GLY A 43 3.40 -4.69 4.14
N GLU A 44 2.52 -5.06 3.20
CA GLU A 44 2.88 -5.54 1.86
C GLU A 44 3.65 -4.50 1.02
N GLY A 45 3.38 -3.21 1.22
CA GLY A 45 4.00 -2.10 0.51
C GLY A 45 3.33 -1.71 -0.80
N ALA A 46 2.37 -2.48 -1.32
CA ALA A 46 1.69 -2.18 -2.58
C ALA A 46 0.84 -0.90 -2.51
N THR A 47 0.16 -0.63 -1.39
CA THR A 47 -0.53 0.66 -1.18
C THR A 47 0.47 1.83 -1.20
N LEU A 48 1.63 1.66 -0.53
CA LEU A 48 2.68 2.67 -0.51
C LEU A 48 3.24 2.93 -1.92
N ARG A 49 3.43 1.88 -2.72
CA ARG A 49 3.85 1.99 -4.13
C ARG A 49 2.90 2.88 -4.93
N GLU A 50 1.59 2.70 -4.79
CA GLU A 50 0.61 3.51 -5.50
C GLU A 50 0.59 4.96 -5.01
N VAL A 51 0.72 5.19 -3.69
CA VAL A 51 0.81 6.54 -3.11
C VAL A 51 2.03 7.29 -3.66
N LEU A 52 3.18 6.63 -3.75
CA LEU A 52 4.43 7.20 -4.25
C LEU A 52 4.41 7.59 -5.74
N LYS A 53 3.39 7.17 -6.52
CA LYS A 53 3.23 7.61 -7.92
C LYS A 53 2.79 9.07 -8.05
N HIS A 54 2.28 9.68 -6.99
CA HIS A 54 1.73 11.05 -7.03
C HIS A 54 2.80 12.11 -6.76
N LYS A 55 3.08 12.95 -7.75
CA LYS A 55 4.17 13.95 -7.72
C LYS A 55 4.00 15.05 -6.67
N THR A 56 2.79 15.28 -6.17
CA THR A 56 2.53 16.28 -5.13
C THR A 56 2.94 15.82 -3.74
N LEU A 57 3.18 14.51 -3.57
CA LEU A 57 3.51 13.90 -2.30
C LEU A 57 4.90 14.31 -1.83
N GLU A 58 4.98 14.81 -0.60
CA GLU A 58 6.22 15.15 0.09
C GLU A 58 6.60 14.07 1.11
N ARG A 59 5.61 13.42 1.74
CA ARG A 59 5.84 12.36 2.73
C ARG A 59 4.71 11.32 2.76
N ALA A 60 5.08 10.05 2.75
CA ALA A 60 4.20 8.95 3.14
C ALA A 60 4.70 8.29 4.42
N THR A 61 3.77 7.99 5.34
CA THR A 61 4.05 7.23 6.57
C THR A 61 3.21 5.96 6.56
N MET A 62 3.87 4.81 6.46
CA MET A 62 3.22 3.50 6.57
C MET A 62 3.34 3.02 8.01
N ILE A 63 2.20 2.71 8.63
CA ILE A 63 2.08 2.36 10.05
C ILE A 63 1.58 0.92 10.11
N GLU A 64 2.52 -0.01 10.14
CA GLU A 64 2.26 -1.45 10.24
C GLU A 64 2.58 -1.94 11.65
N LEU A 65 1.67 -2.73 12.23
CA LEU A 65 1.82 -3.31 13.56
C LEU A 65 2.74 -4.53 13.52
N ASP A 66 2.63 -5.33 12.46
CA ASP A 66 3.39 -6.55 12.29
C ASP A 66 4.70 -6.29 11.52
N ALA A 67 5.80 -6.19 12.27
CA ALA A 67 7.13 -6.01 11.69
C ALA A 67 7.58 -7.21 10.84
N GLU A 68 7.14 -8.43 11.16
CA GLU A 68 7.52 -9.64 10.42
C GLU A 68 6.91 -9.61 9.01
N LEU A 69 5.64 -9.22 8.88
CA LEU A 69 4.99 -9.01 7.59
C LEU A 69 5.81 -8.08 6.69
N VAL A 70 6.26 -6.94 7.22
CA VAL A 70 7.09 -5.99 6.47
C VAL A 70 8.40 -6.63 6.01
N GLN A 71 9.06 -7.42 6.84
CA GLN A 71 10.31 -8.08 6.46
C GLN A 71 10.09 -9.15 5.38
N ILE A 72 9.02 -9.95 5.52
CA ILE A 72 8.65 -10.98 4.54
C ILE A 72 8.34 -10.32 3.20
N SER A 73 7.52 -9.27 3.18
CA SER A 73 7.14 -8.54 1.96
C SER A 73 8.30 -7.76 1.32
N ARG A 74 9.38 -7.48 2.05
CA ARG A 74 10.62 -6.94 1.45
C ARG A 74 11.49 -8.00 0.82
N LYS A 75 11.45 -9.23 1.35
CA LYS A 75 12.31 -10.34 0.92
C LYS A 75 11.76 -11.04 -0.32
N PHE A 76 10.43 -11.13 -0.42
CA PHE A 76 9.70 -11.82 -1.50
C PHE A 76 8.81 -10.85 -2.26
#